data_AF-A0A7S2NQJ7-F1
#
_entry.id   AF-A0A7S2NQJ7-F1
#
_cell.length_a   1.000
_cell.length_b   1.000
_cell.length_c   1.000
_cell.angle_alpha   90.00
_cell.angle_beta   90.00
_cell.angle_gamma   90.00
#
_symmetry.space_group_name_H-M   'P 1'
#
loop_
_entity.id
_entity.type
_entity.pdbx_description
1 polymer ?
#
loop_
_entity_poly.entity_id
_entity_poly.type
_entity_poly.pdbx_seq_one_letter_code
_entity_poly.pdbx_strand_id
1 'polypeptide(L)'
;RQVLVFDIGATHLDCALVVEDDGVFEVRWAAGERIGGADVDACLAWLCLEQVKLQTSERGFHDLEDLERMDHDAWHRLLGACEKAKRTLTGADSVKVQLPRLLPSAGA
;
A
#
# COMPACT_ATOMS: atom_id res chain seq x y z
N ARG A 1 16.23 29.79 -10.69
CA ARG A 1 14.96 29.26 -10.13
C ARG A 1 15.21 28.17 -9.09
N GLN A 2 14.41 28.04 -8.02
CA GLN A 2 14.51 26.90 -7.08
C GLN A 2 13.30 25.97 -7.23
N VAL A 3 13.50 24.66 -7.22
CA VAL A 3 12.49 23.63 -7.37
C VAL A 3 12.73 22.54 -6.34
N LEU A 4 11.70 22.19 -5.57
CA LEU A 4 11.71 21.00 -4.74
C LEU A 4 11.05 19.86 -5.52
N VAL A 5 11.80 18.80 -5.77
CA VAL A 5 11.33 17.59 -6.45
C VAL A 5 10.97 16.56 -5.40
N PHE A 6 9.80 15.95 -5.54
CA PHE A 6 9.39 14.76 -4.79
C PHE A 6 9.14 13.63 -5.78
N ASP A 7 9.74 12.48 -5.52
CA ASP A 7 9.42 11.22 -6.18
C ASP A 7 8.91 10.24 -5.12
N ILE A 8 7.70 9.72 -5.32
CA ILE A 8 7.10 8.75 -4.42
C ILE A 8 6.77 7.53 -5.26
N GLY A 9 7.68 6.57 -5.22
CA GLY A 9 7.54 5.30 -5.91
C GLY A 9 6.74 4.28 -5.11
N ALA A 10 6.82 3.03 -5.54
CA ALA A 10 6.17 1.92 -4.83
C ALA A 10 6.80 1.68 -3.44
N THR A 11 8.10 1.91 -3.26
CA THR A 11 8.83 1.49 -2.05
C THR A 11 9.70 2.57 -1.41
N HIS A 12 9.90 3.68 -2.10
CA HIS A 12 10.78 4.77 -1.66
C HIS A 12 10.15 6.11 -1.97
N LEU A 13 10.42 7.06 -1.08
CA LEU A 13 10.17 8.47 -1.26
C LEU A 13 11.52 9.15 -1.30
N ASP A 14 11.79 9.88 -2.37
CA ASP A 14 13.00 10.67 -2.56
C ASP A 14 12.61 12.13 -2.76
N CYS A 15 13.40 13.05 -2.21
CA CYS A 15 13.21 14.47 -2.39
C CYS A 15 14.54 15.20 -2.59
N ALA A 16 14.52 16.23 -3.45
CA ALA A 16 15.71 16.99 -3.78
C ALA A 16 15.41 18.48 -4.00
N LEU A 17 16.24 19.35 -3.46
CA LEU A 17 16.24 20.78 -3.78
C LEU A 17 17.15 21.02 -4.98
N VAL A 18 16.55 21.36 -6.11
CA VAL A 18 17.24 21.66 -7.37
C VAL A 18 17.20 23.16 -7.62
N VAL A 19 18.36 23.75 -7.84
CA VAL A 19 18.50 25.15 -8.24
C VAL A 19 18.92 25.19 -9.68
N GLU A 20 18.13 25.88 -10.50
CA GLU A 20 18.46 26.20 -11.88
C GLU A 20 19.03 27.61 -11.94
N ASP A 21 20.17 27.77 -12.60
CA ASP A 21 20.83 29.06 -12.83
C ASP A 21 21.49 29.04 -14.21
N ASP A 22 21.10 29.96 -15.09
CA ASP A 22 21.56 30.06 -16.48
C ASP A 22 21.60 28.72 -17.24
N GLY A 23 20.53 27.92 -17.09
CA GLY A 23 20.41 26.61 -17.75
C GLY A 23 21.23 25.48 -17.12
N VAL A 24 21.94 25.75 -16.02
CA VAL A 24 22.63 24.74 -15.19
C VAL A 24 21.72 24.33 -14.04
N PHE A 25 21.52 23.02 -13.86
CA PHE A 25 20.75 22.46 -12.75
C PHE A 25 21.70 21.88 -11.70
N GLU A 26 21.68 22.46 -10.49
CA GLU A 26 22.47 22.01 -9.35
C GLU A 26 21.57 21.40 -8.27
N VAL A 27 21.88 20.18 -7.82
CA VAL A 27 21.21 19.55 -6.67
C VAL A 27 21.89 20.05 -5.40
N ARG A 28 21.20 20.90 -4.63
CA ARG A 28 21.71 21.47 -3.38
C ARG A 28 21.54 20.55 -2.18
N TRP A 29 20.53 19.69 -2.22
CA TRP A 29 20.24 18.73 -1.16
C TRP A 29 19.41 17.57 -1.72
N ALA A 30 19.60 16.38 -1.17
CA ALA A 30 18.78 15.21 -1.45
C ALA A 30 18.64 14.35 -0.18
N ALA A 31 17.45 13.78 0.03
CA ALA A 31 17.24 12.71 1.00
C ALA A 31 16.09 11.81 0.55
N GLY A 32 16.00 10.64 1.16
CA GLY A 32 14.92 9.70 0.91
C GLY A 32 14.65 8.80 2.11
N GLU A 33 13.52 8.10 2.07
CA GLU A 33 13.06 7.16 3.08
C GLU A 33 12.40 5.95 2.41
N ARG A 34 12.44 4.79 3.08
CA ARG A 34 11.85 3.54 2.59
C ARG A 34 10.35 3.49 2.87
N ILE A 35 9.61 4.42 2.28
CA ILE A 35 8.16 4.51 2.36
C ILE A 35 7.60 4.85 0.98
N GLY A 36 6.55 4.16 0.55
CA GLY A 36 5.97 4.38 -0.77
C GLY A 36 4.56 3.82 -0.92
N GLY A 37 4.15 3.63 -2.17
CA GLY A 37 2.82 3.15 -2.50
C GLY A 37 2.46 1.78 -1.90
N ALA A 38 3.43 0.88 -1.75
CA ALA A 38 3.23 -0.46 -1.20
C ALA A 38 2.91 -0.43 0.29
N ASP A 39 3.43 0.54 1.03
CA ASP A 39 3.09 0.74 2.45
C ASP A 39 1.62 1.17 2.59
N VAL A 40 1.12 1.99 1.66
CA VAL A 40 -0.30 2.36 1.61
C VAL A 40 -1.17 1.14 1.26
N ASP A 41 -0.71 0.30 0.32
CA ASP A 41 -1.42 -0.94 -0.04
C ASP A 41 -1.50 -1.90 1.14
N ALA A 42 -0.41 -2.04 1.89
CA ALA A 42 -0.39 -2.79 3.14
C ALA A 42 -1.38 -2.19 4.15
N CYS A 43 -1.35 -0.87 4.41
CA CYS A 43 -2.29 -0.21 5.33
C CYS A 43 -3.76 -0.46 4.97
N LEU A 44 -4.11 -0.43 3.68
CA LEU A 44 -5.46 -0.76 3.22
C LEU A 44 -5.78 -2.25 3.42
N ALA A 45 -4.83 -3.14 3.19
CA ALA A 45 -4.99 -4.57 3.45
C ALA A 45 -5.24 -4.86 4.94
N TRP A 46 -4.52 -4.18 5.85
CA TRP A 46 -4.77 -4.22 7.30
C TRP A 46 -6.23 -3.84 7.61
N LEU A 47 -6.69 -2.70 7.10
CA LEU A 47 -8.06 -2.23 7.30
C LEU A 47 -9.10 -3.23 6.77
N CYS A 48 -8.89 -3.80 5.59
CA CYS A 48 -9.78 -4.82 5.03
C CYS A 48 -9.87 -6.06 5.91
N LEU A 49 -8.75 -6.52 6.47
CA LEU A 49 -8.73 -7.71 7.32
C LEU A 49 -9.39 -7.45 8.67
N GLU A 50 -9.24 -6.27 9.26
CA GLU A 50 -10.00 -5.88 10.45
C GLU A 50 -11.51 -5.91 10.19
N GLN A 51 -11.98 -5.42 9.05
CA GLN A 51 -13.39 -5.49 8.70
C GLN A 51 -13.88 -6.93 8.51
N VAL A 52 -13.08 -7.79 7.89
CA VAL A 52 -13.41 -9.23 7.75
C VAL A 52 -13.49 -9.90 9.12
N LYS A 53 -12.55 -9.65 10.04
CA LYS A 53 -12.60 -10.19 11.41
C LYS A 53 -13.91 -9.80 12.12
N LEU A 54 -14.34 -8.54 11.99
CA LEU A 54 -15.60 -8.05 12.56
C LEU A 54 -16.83 -8.75 11.96
N GLN A 55 -16.80 -9.08 10.66
CA GLN A 55 -17.93 -9.68 9.96
C GLN A 55 -18.06 -11.20 10.15
N THR A 56 -16.95 -11.92 10.33
CA THR A 56 -16.94 -13.38 10.17
C THR A 56 -17.20 -14.16 11.48
N SER A 57 -17.24 -13.51 12.65
CA SER A 57 -17.46 -14.15 13.98
C SER A 57 -16.48 -15.27 14.39
N GLU A 58 -15.64 -15.76 13.48
CA GLU A 58 -14.66 -16.81 13.71
C GLU A 58 -13.48 -16.28 14.53
N ARG A 59 -13.40 -16.77 15.77
CA ARG A 59 -12.36 -16.46 16.77
C ARG A 59 -10.96 -16.98 16.40
N GLY A 60 -10.74 -17.41 15.15
CA GLY A 60 -9.54 -18.15 14.75
C GLY A 60 -8.46 -17.34 14.04
N PHE A 61 -8.69 -16.05 13.77
CA PHE A 61 -7.74 -15.23 13.03
C PHE A 61 -7.20 -14.11 13.92
N HIS A 62 -5.99 -14.27 14.47
CA HIS A 62 -5.49 -13.40 15.53
C HIS A 62 -4.81 -12.13 14.99
N ASP A 63 -4.10 -12.18 13.86
CA ASP A 63 -3.35 -11.05 13.27
C ASP A 63 -2.95 -11.28 11.79
N LEU A 64 -2.22 -10.34 11.17
CA LEU A 64 -1.75 -10.48 9.77
C LEU A 64 -0.73 -11.59 9.57
N GLU A 65 0.11 -11.80 10.57
CA GLU A 65 1.16 -12.83 10.53
C GLU A 65 0.52 -14.19 10.31
N ASP A 66 -0.70 -14.42 10.84
CA ASP A 66 -1.46 -15.61 10.55
C ASP A 66 -1.84 -15.75 9.06
N LEU A 67 -2.35 -14.72 8.35
CA LEU A 67 -2.74 -14.89 6.93
C LEU A 67 -1.52 -15.01 6.04
N GLU A 68 -0.50 -14.18 6.26
CA GLU A 68 0.75 -14.25 5.49
C GLU A 68 1.42 -15.62 5.66
N ARG A 69 1.40 -16.18 6.87
CA ARG A 69 1.96 -17.51 7.19
C ARG A 69 1.07 -18.66 6.71
N MET A 70 -0.26 -18.51 6.76
CA MET A 70 -1.21 -19.57 6.40
C MET A 70 -1.48 -19.65 4.90
N ASP A 71 -1.57 -18.51 4.21
CA ASP A 71 -1.85 -18.41 2.78
C ASP A 71 -1.19 -17.16 2.16
N HIS A 72 0.07 -17.30 1.81
CA HIS A 72 0.88 -16.29 1.11
C HIS A 72 0.24 -15.81 -0.20
N ASP A 73 -0.51 -16.67 -0.91
CA ASP A 73 -1.18 -16.28 -2.15
C ASP A 73 -2.42 -15.42 -1.86
N ALA A 74 -3.19 -15.71 -0.80
CA ALA A 74 -4.29 -14.86 -0.36
C ALA A 74 -3.81 -13.46 0.02
N TRP A 75 -2.67 -13.37 0.71
CA TRP A 75 -2.05 -12.10 1.04
C TRP A 75 -1.69 -11.28 -0.20
N HIS A 76 -1.00 -11.88 -1.18
CA HIS A 76 -0.68 -11.19 -2.44
C HIS A 76 -1.91 -10.77 -3.25
N ARG A 77 -2.96 -11.60 -3.26
CA ARG A 77 -4.25 -11.24 -3.88
C ARG A 77 -4.88 -10.01 -3.20
N LEU A 78 -4.83 -9.96 -1.87
CA LEU A 78 -5.34 -8.85 -1.09
C LEU A 78 -4.54 -7.57 -1.38
N LEU A 79 -3.21 -7.60 -1.32
CA LEU A 79 -2.35 -6.46 -1.65
C LEU A 79 -2.63 -5.92 -3.06
N GLY A 80 -2.72 -6.79 -4.07
CA GLY A 80 -3.03 -6.39 -5.44
C GLY A 80 -4.45 -5.82 -5.61
N ALA A 81 -5.41 -6.25 -4.80
CA ALA A 81 -6.75 -5.65 -4.78
C ALA A 81 -6.73 -4.27 -4.09
N CYS A 82 -5.96 -4.11 -3.02
CA CYS A 82 -5.75 -2.85 -2.32
C CYS A 82 -5.01 -1.82 -3.17
N GLU A 83 -4.02 -2.22 -3.99
CA GLU A 83 -3.37 -1.34 -4.96
C GLU A 83 -4.36 -0.79 -5.99
N LYS A 84 -5.21 -1.66 -6.55
CA LYS A 84 -6.28 -1.25 -7.48
C LYS A 84 -7.28 -0.32 -6.80
N ALA A 85 -7.64 -0.61 -5.55
CA ALA A 85 -8.52 0.22 -4.75
C ALA A 85 -7.91 1.62 -4.50
N LYS A 86 -6.67 1.69 -4.02
CA LYS A 86 -5.89 2.91 -3.81
C LYS A 86 -5.86 3.79 -5.05
N ARG A 87 -5.52 3.22 -6.21
CA ARG A 87 -5.51 3.93 -7.49
C ARG A 87 -6.88 4.48 -7.88
N THR A 88 -7.94 3.71 -7.64
CA THR A 88 -9.32 4.14 -7.91
C THR A 88 -9.73 5.30 -6.99
N LEU A 89 -9.38 5.21 -5.71
CA LEU A 89 -9.65 6.24 -4.71
C LEU A 89 -8.92 7.57 -4.95
N THR A 90 -7.92 7.60 -5.85
CA THR A 90 -7.27 8.86 -6.25
C THR A 90 -8.23 9.78 -7.04
N GLY A 91 -9.30 9.23 -7.62
CA GLY A 91 -10.29 9.99 -8.39
C GLY A 91 -11.75 9.68 -8.04
N ALA A 92 -12.00 8.88 -7.00
CA ALA A 92 -13.34 8.47 -6.58
C ALA A 92 -13.46 8.46 -5.06
N ASP A 93 -14.66 8.77 -4.54
CA ASP A 93 -14.90 8.86 -3.10
C ASP A 93 -14.99 7.48 -2.41
N SER A 94 -15.27 6.42 -3.18
CA SER A 94 -15.39 5.07 -2.63
C SER A 94 -15.09 4.00 -3.68
N VAL A 95 -14.69 2.82 -3.22
CA VAL A 95 -14.45 1.64 -4.05
C VAL A 95 -14.85 0.37 -3.30
N LYS A 96 -15.41 -0.60 -4.01
CA LYS A 96 -15.72 -1.92 -3.45
C LYS A 96 -14.58 -2.90 -3.75
N VAL A 97 -13.92 -3.38 -2.71
CA VAL A 97 -12.93 -4.46 -2.82
C VAL A 97 -13.65 -5.81 -2.78
N GLN A 98 -13.47 -6.63 -3.82
CA GLN A 98 -14.05 -7.98 -3.89
C GLN A 98 -12.93 -9.01 -3.97
N LEU A 99 -12.83 -9.85 -2.93
CA LEU A 99 -11.85 -10.92 -2.83
C LEU A 99 -12.54 -12.25 -2.54
N PRO A 100 -12.84 -13.05 -3.57
CA PRO A 100 -13.36 -14.40 -3.37
C PRO A 100 -12.30 -15.29 -2.72
N ARG A 101 -12.69 -16.09 -1.72
CA ARG A 101 -11.81 -17.01 -0.97
C ARG A 101 -10.57 -16.30 -0.38
N LEU A 102 -10.82 -15.29 0.44
CA LEU A 102 -9.77 -14.67 1.25
C LEU A 102 -9.34 -15.57 2.41
N LEU A 103 -10.30 -16.29 3.01
CA LEU A 103 -10.04 -17.23 4.09
C LEU A 103 -9.97 -18.67 3.55
N PRO A 104 -9.15 -19.54 4.16
CA PRO A 104 -9.18 -20.96 3.87
C PRO A 104 -10.59 -21.52 4.14
N SER A 105 -10.94 -22.57 3.40
CA SER A 105 -12.23 -23.24 3.59
C SER A 105 -12.26 -23.88 4.97
N ALA A 106 -13.29 -23.64 5.77
CA ALA A 106 -13.49 -24.36 7.04
C ALA A 106 -13.73 -25.85 6.72
N GLY A 107 -12.68 -26.67 6.83
CA GLY A 107 -12.73 -28.11 6.63
C GLY A 107 -11.74 -28.63 5.59
N ALA A 108 -10.56 -29.03 6.06
CA ALA A 108 -9.73 -30.09 5.49
C ALA A 108 -9.08 -30.85 6.66
#